data_AF-A0AA46YQ37-F1
#
_entry.id   AF-A0AA46YQ37-F1
#
_cell.length_a   1.000
_cell.length_b   1.000
_cell.length_c   1.000
_cell.angle_alpha   90.00
_cell.angle_beta   90.00
_cell.angle_gamma   90.00
#
_symmetry.space_group_name_H-M   'P 1'
#
loop_
_entity.id
_entity.type
_entity.pdbx_description
1 polymer ?
#
loop_
_entity_poly.entity_id
_entity_poly.type
_entity_poly.pdbx_seq_one_letter_code
_entity_poly.pdbx_strand_id
1 'polypeptide(L)' 'MTLRKISDLKPVFSSDRVTEWQPTLLGPRYRYERDRAAVGQEMTPGSEQYEWHVLAKNDLTHAKRKVFALITEEYL' A
#
# COMPACT_ATOMS: atom_id res chain seq x y z
N MET A 1 2.16 -12.08 10.82
CA MET A 1 0.73 -12.37 10.58
C MET A 1 0.50 -12.30 9.08
N THR A 2 -0.04 -13.36 8.48
CA THR A 2 -0.31 -13.42 7.03
C THR A 2 -1.67 -12.79 6.77
N LEU A 3 -1.74 -11.73 5.96
CA LEU A 3 -3.00 -11.16 5.48
C LEU A 3 -3.75 -12.21 4.66
N ARG A 4 -4.95 -12.60 5.09
CA ARG A 4 -5.75 -13.65 4.39
C ARG A 4 -6.79 -13.08 3.44
N LYS A 5 -7.23 -11.84 3.67
CA LYS A 5 -8.26 -11.16 2.89
C LYS A 5 -8.00 -9.66 2.87
N ILE A 6 -8.43 -8.99 1.79
CA ILE A 6 -8.25 -7.55 1.62
C ILE A 6 -8.87 -6.72 2.75
N SER A 7 -9.94 -7.20 3.39
CA SER A 7 -10.55 -6.50 4.53
C SER A 7 -9.61 -6.36 5.73
N ASP A 8 -8.66 -7.29 5.89
CA ASP A 8 -7.71 -7.28 7.01
C ASP A 8 -6.61 -6.23 6.83
N LEU A 9 -6.44 -5.71 5.60
CA LEU A 9 -5.55 -4.61 5.30
C LEU A 9 -6.17 -3.31 5.85
N LYS A 10 -5.81 -2.96 7.08
CA LYS A 10 -6.24 -1.73 7.73
C LYS A 10 -5.18 -0.64 7.54
N PRO A 11 -5.58 0.60 7.20
CA PRO A 11 -4.63 1.70 7.10
C PRO A 11 -4.04 2.01 8.46
N VAL A 12 -2.74 2.29 8.49
CA VAL A 12 -2.04 2.80 9.69
C VAL A 12 -2.12 4.33 9.75
N PHE A 13 -2.31 4.96 8.60
CA PHE A 13 -2.54 6.39 8.47
C PHE A 13 -3.52 6.63 7.32
N SER A 14 -4.45 7.58 7.49
CA SER A 14 -5.35 7.99 6.43
C SER A 14 -5.70 9.46 6.58
N SER A 15 -5.56 10.20 5.49
CA SER A 15 -5.96 11.58 5.31
C SER A 15 -6.71 11.71 3.98
N ASP A 16 -7.19 12.91 3.65
CA ASP A 16 -7.90 13.14 2.40
C ASP A 16 -7.04 12.85 1.15
N ARG A 17 -5.72 13.06 1.23
CA ARG A 17 -4.82 12.93 0.08
C ARG A 17 -3.95 11.68 0.11
N VAL A 18 -3.64 11.18 1.31
CA VAL A 18 -2.67 10.11 1.51
C VAL A 18 -3.27 9.04 2.41
N THR A 19 -3.12 7.78 2.02
CA THR A 19 -3.42 6.64 2.89
C THR A 19 -2.23 5.69 2.90
N GLU A 20 -1.82 5.27 4.09
CA GLU A 20 -0.67 4.38 4.28
C GLU A 20 -1.10 3.07 4.94
N TRP A 21 -0.44 2.00 4.54
CA TRP A 21 -0.58 0.66 5.10
C TRP A 21 0.79 0.12 5.45
N GLN A 22 0.86 -0.56 6.59
CA GLN A 22 2.06 -1.29 7.00
C GLN A 22 1.61 -2.62 7.60
N PRO A 23 1.53 -3.69 6.80
CA PRO A 23 0.99 -4.99 7.22
C PRO A 23 1.75 -5.62 8.40
N THR A 24 3.07 -5.39 8.45
CA THR A 24 3.95 -5.90 9.50
C THR A 24 4.80 -4.75 10.03
N LEU A 25 5.01 -4.70 11.35
CA LEU A 25 5.67 -3.57 12.02
C LEU A 25 7.10 -3.29 11.51
N LEU A 26 7.76 -4.31 10.93
CA LEU A 26 9.12 -4.25 10.37
C LEU A 26 9.16 -4.43 8.84
N GLY A 27 8.00 -4.46 8.19
CA GLY A 27 7.88 -4.61 6.74
C GLY A 27 7.79 -3.28 6.01
N PRO A 28 7.76 -3.34 4.67
CA PRO A 28 7.67 -2.16 3.82
C PRO A 28 6.36 -1.42 4.08
N ARG A 29 6.44 -0.09 4.04
CA ARG A 29 5.26 0.76 4.03
C ARG A 29 4.70 0.88 2.61
N TYR A 30 3.39 0.81 2.49
CA TYR A 30 2.69 1.11 1.25
C TYR A 30 1.95 2.42 1.39
N ARG A 31 2.07 3.31 0.41
CA ARG A 31 1.51 4.66 0.46
C ARG A 31 0.73 4.97 -0.80
N TYR A 32 -0.56 5.17 -0.66
CA TYR A 32 -1.40 5.72 -1.72
C TYR A 32 -1.40 7.25 -1.67
N GLU A 33 -1.13 7.89 -2.80
CA GLU A 33 -1.31 9.32 -2.99
C GLU A 33 -2.38 9.60 -4.04
N ARG A 34 -3.46 10.27 -3.62
CA ARG A 34 -4.58 10.64 -4.49
C ARG A 34 -4.16 11.61 -5.60
N ASP A 35 -3.27 12.55 -5.28
CA ASP A 35 -2.79 13.54 -6.26
C ASP A 35 -1.99 12.87 -7.39
N ARG A 36 -1.33 11.74 -7.11
CA ARG A 36 -0.57 10.95 -8.09
C ARG A 36 -1.38 9.83 -8.74
N ALA A 37 -2.56 9.51 -8.19
CA ALA A 37 -3.31 8.30 -8.53
C ALA A 37 -2.43 7.04 -8.46
N ALA A 38 -1.55 6.93 -7.48
CA ALA A 38 -0.53 5.89 -7.42
C ALA A 38 -0.32 5.34 -6.01
N VAL A 39 0.12 4.08 -5.95
CA VAL A 39 0.55 3.40 -4.72
C VAL A 39 2.06 3.24 -4.75
N GLY A 40 2.76 3.84 -3.80
CA GLY A 40 4.16 3.61 -3.53
C GLY A 40 4.34 2.36 -2.66
N GLN A 41 5.23 1.46 -3.05
CA GLN A 41 5.78 0.40 -2.19
C GLN A 41 7.16 0.85 -1.72
N GLU A 42 7.36 0.92 -0.41
CA GLU A 42 8.68 1.21 0.15
C GLU A 42 9.65 0.09 -0.21
N MET A 43 10.76 0.41 -0.88
CA MET A 43 11.72 -0.59 -1.36
C MET A 43 12.55 -1.21 -0.23
N THR A 44 12.84 -0.41 0.80
CA THR A 44 13.58 -0.86 1.98
C THR A 44 12.87 -0.30 3.21
N PRO A 45 12.46 -1.13 4.19
CA PRO A 45 11.74 -0.65 5.36
C PRO A 45 12.47 0.50 6.06
N GLY A 46 11.81 1.65 6.18
CA GLY A 46 12.37 2.86 6.80
C GLY A 46 13.25 3.72 5.90
N SER A 47 13.40 3.41 4.61
CA SER A 47 14.18 4.25 3.68
C SER A 47 13.40 5.44 3.14
N GLU A 48 12.06 5.44 3.26
CA GLU A 48 11.15 6.40 2.61
C GLU A 48 11.32 6.47 1.08
N GLN A 49 11.97 5.49 0.46
CA GLN A 49 12.09 5.36 -0.99
C GLN A 49 11.00 4.44 -1.51
N TYR A 50 10.12 4.99 -2.34
CA TYR A 50 8.96 4.28 -2.85
C TYR A 50 9.09 3.96 -4.35
N GLU A 51 8.87 2.70 -4.70
CA GLU A 51 8.53 2.30 -6.05
C GLU A 51 7.05 2.61 -6.30
N TRP A 52 6.74 3.46 -7.28
CA TRP A 52 5.39 3.93 -7.53
C TRP A 52 4.67 3.12 -8.60
N HIS A 53 3.53 2.55 -8.24
CA HIS A 53 2.62 1.87 -9.14
C HIS A 53 1.40 2.75 -9.43
N VAL A 54 1.31 3.28 -10.65
CA VAL A 54 0.16 4.07 -11.11
C VAL A 54 -1.09 3.20 -11.17
N LEU A 55 -2.20 3.70 -10.66
CA LEU A 55 -3.49 3.01 -10.67
C LEU A 55 -4.27 3.35 -11.93
N ALA A 56 -4.98 2.35 -12.47
CA ALA A 56 -5.91 2.57 -13.57
C ALA A 56 -7.11 3.45 -13.18
N LYS A 57 -7.46 3.47 -11.89
CA LYS A 57 -8.51 4.33 -11.31
C LYS A 57 -8.00 4.99 -10.03
N ASN A 58 -8.18 6.30 -9.95
CA ASN A 58 -7.77 7.11 -8.82
C ASN A 58 -8.79 7.02 -7.67
N ASP A 59 -8.86 5.86 -7.01
CA ASP A 59 -9.68 5.69 -5.81
C ASP A 59 -9.05 4.74 -4.79
N LEU A 60 -9.53 4.85 -3.55
CA LEU A 60 -9.00 4.11 -2.40
C LEU A 60 -9.24 2.60 -2.53
N THR A 61 -10.31 2.18 -3.23
CA THR A 61 -10.63 0.75 -3.41
C THR A 61 -9.59 0.09 -4.31
N HIS A 62 -9.22 0.74 -5.41
CA HIS A 62 -8.19 0.25 -6.32
C HIS A 62 -6.80 0.32 -5.69
N ALA A 63 -6.52 1.38 -4.94
CA ALA A 63 -5.29 1.49 -4.17
C ALA A 63 -5.14 0.31 -3.19
N LYS A 64 -6.18 0.05 -2.40
CA LYS A 64 -6.20 -1.05 -1.43
C LYS A 64 -6.04 -2.42 -2.09
N ARG A 65 -6.66 -2.63 -3.26
CA ARG A 65 -6.49 -3.86 -4.05
C ARG A 65 -5.06 -4.01 -4.55
N LYS A 66 -4.44 -2.94 -5.05
CA LYS A 66 -3.05 -2.97 -5.52
C LYS A 66 -2.08 -3.27 -4.38
N VAL A 67 -2.24 -2.64 -3.22
CA VAL A 67 -1.44 -2.95 -2.02
C VAL A 67 -1.58 -4.41 -1.62
N PHE A 68 -2.81 -4.93 -1.56
CA PHE A 68 -3.04 -6.33 -1.24
C PHE A 68 -2.36 -7.27 -2.25
N ALA A 69 -2.45 -6.97 -3.55
CA ALA A 69 -1.79 -7.73 -4.60
C ALA A 69 -0.26 -7.75 -4.43
N LEU A 70 0.36 -6.58 -4.19
CA LEU A 70 1.81 -6.47 -3.98
C LEU A 70 2.28 -7.32 -2.79
N ILE A 71 1.53 -7.28 -1.69
CA ILE A 71 1.84 -8.10 -0.51
C ILE A 71 1.66 -9.59 -0.83
N THR A 72 0.65 -9.99 -1.60
CA THR A 72 0.47 -11.42 -1.92
C THR A 72 1.44 -11.94 -2.97
N GLU A 73 1.85 -11.11 -3.92
CA GLU A 73 2.84 -11.44 -4.97
C GLU A 73 4.22 -11.62 -4.36
N GLU A 74 4.58 -10.87 -3.32
CA GLU A 74 5.85 -11.03 -2.58
C GLU A 74 5.91 -12.33 -1.74
N TYR A 75 4.77 -13.00 -1.53
CA TYR A 75 4.65 -14.23 -0.72
C TYR A 75 4.45 -15.52 -1.53
N LEU A 76 4.55 -15.47 -2.88
CA LEU A 76 4.52 -16.62 -3.79
C LEU A 76 5.91 -16.94 -4.34
#